data_AF-A0A817YV17-F1
#
_entry.id   AF-A0A817YV17-F1
#
_cell.length_a   1.000
_cell.length_b   1.000
_cell.length_c   1.000
_cell.angle_alpha   90.00
_cell.angle_beta   90.00
_cell.angle_gamma   90.00
#
_symmetry.space_group_name_H-M   'P 1'
#
loop_
_entity.id
_entity.type
_entity.pdbx_description
1 polymer ?
#
loop_
_entity_poly.entity_id
_entity_poly.type
_entity_poly.pdbx_seq_one_letter_code
_entity_poly.pdbx_strand_id
1 'polypeptide(L)'
;MIYNFIKCNDLILKEDFDALQNMYKLLKPTHIGTNYMVEQLQHNISRIGHEKVQSLKGENLPTLFVETLLELHTKYINIIRKTFASDPDFISSLDKACAIIVNIKNGKKMISAIKTKQVNFNELWPIVLSTVRSVINMSQYGHTDKSTWHTRFFDIYDLCAATPDSYAERLYEETKKFLEDHCRSMEKDIAESEQNTLSIYVKNWTEYKMGAEHLNSLYAYLNNTLVKKHQVIDPGNNMMLEYNIELDDQSPVEIGEVKFNLLN
;
A
#
# COMPACT_ATOMS: atom_id res chain seq x y z
N MET A 1 -42.81 -18.06 21.48
CA MET A 1 -41.53 -17.36 21.22
C MET A 1 -40.59 -18.18 20.33
N ILE A 2 -40.28 -19.44 20.68
CA ILE A 2 -39.39 -20.33 19.90
C ILE A 2 -39.84 -20.57 18.44
N TYR A 3 -41.16 -20.74 18.21
CA TYR A 3 -41.72 -20.93 16.85
C TYR A 3 -41.45 -19.75 15.91
N ASN A 4 -41.45 -18.52 16.42
CA ASN A 4 -41.20 -17.32 15.60
C ASN A 4 -39.73 -17.20 15.20
N PHE A 5 -38.81 -17.67 16.05
CA PHE A 5 -37.37 -17.66 15.77
C PHE A 5 -36.96 -18.69 14.71
N ILE A 6 -37.55 -19.90 14.75
CA ILE A 6 -37.35 -20.93 13.72
C ILE A 6 -37.93 -20.45 12.38
N LYS A 7 -39.16 -19.92 12.41
CA LYS A 7 -39.82 -19.41 11.21
C LYS A 7 -39.07 -18.23 10.57
N CYS A 8 -38.44 -17.35 11.36
CA CYS A 8 -37.61 -16.27 10.82
C CYS A 8 -36.42 -16.79 10.01
N ASN A 9 -35.70 -17.79 10.53
CA ASN A 9 -34.56 -18.37 9.83
C ASN A 9 -35.02 -19.05 8.52
N ASP A 10 -36.10 -19.82 8.58
CA ASP A 10 -36.68 -20.47 7.39
C ASP A 10 -37.09 -19.46 6.31
N LEU A 11 -37.69 -18.32 6.68
CA LEU A 11 -38.08 -17.28 5.73
C LEU A 11 -36.88 -16.59 5.09
N ILE A 12 -35.80 -16.37 5.86
CA ILE A 12 -34.55 -15.79 5.35
C ILE A 12 -33.86 -16.75 4.38
N LEU A 13 -33.82 -18.05 4.69
CA LEU A 13 -33.25 -19.08 3.82
C LEU A 13 -34.05 -19.25 2.52
N LYS A 14 -35.38 -19.08 2.58
CA LYS A 14 -36.27 -19.15 1.41
C LYS A 14 -36.38 -17.83 0.63
N GLU A 15 -35.69 -16.78 1.07
CA GLU A 15 -35.79 -15.42 0.51
C GLU A 15 -37.24 -14.86 0.46
N ASP A 16 -38.11 -15.28 1.39
CA ASP A 16 -39.49 -14.79 1.48
C ASP A 16 -39.55 -13.47 2.26
N PHE A 17 -39.14 -12.40 1.57
CA PHE A 17 -38.99 -11.08 2.15
C PHE A 17 -40.31 -10.35 2.42
N ASP A 18 -41.41 -10.77 1.79
CA ASP A 18 -42.74 -10.19 2.04
C ASP A 18 -43.32 -10.75 3.35
N ALA A 19 -43.13 -12.05 3.63
CA ALA A 19 -43.44 -12.63 4.95
C ALA A 19 -42.54 -12.06 6.07
N LEU A 20 -41.25 -11.83 5.78
CA LEU A 20 -40.33 -11.17 6.71
C LEU A 20 -40.75 -9.75 7.06
N GLN A 21 -41.34 -9.00 6.13
CA GLN A 21 -41.86 -7.66 6.41
C GLN A 21 -42.99 -7.70 7.43
N ASN A 22 -43.90 -8.67 7.32
CA ASN A 22 -44.97 -8.86 8.28
C ASN A 22 -44.41 -9.27 9.66
N MET A 23 -43.41 -10.14 9.67
CA MET A 23 -42.71 -10.52 10.90
C MET A 23 -41.99 -9.34 11.55
N TYR A 24 -41.32 -8.48 10.76
CA TYR A 24 -40.67 -7.27 11.24
C TYR A 24 -41.68 -6.31 11.89
N LYS A 25 -42.83 -6.07 11.26
CA LYS A 25 -43.89 -5.21 11.84
C LYS A 25 -44.37 -5.72 13.21
N LEU A 26 -44.47 -7.04 13.38
CA LEU A 26 -44.88 -7.68 14.63
C LEU A 26 -43.79 -7.64 15.70
N LEU A 27 -42.53 -7.81 15.30
CA LEU A 27 -41.41 -7.94 16.23
C LEU A 27 -40.72 -6.61 16.55
N LYS A 28 -40.90 -5.55 15.76
CA LYS A 28 -40.35 -4.21 15.98
C LYS A 28 -40.56 -3.65 17.40
N PRO A 29 -41.71 -3.84 18.07
CA PRO A 29 -41.90 -3.40 19.45
C PRO A 29 -41.07 -4.17 20.48
N THR A 30 -40.49 -5.31 20.09
CA THR A 30 -39.73 -6.21 20.95
C THR A 30 -38.27 -6.26 20.52
N HIS A 31 -37.40 -5.56 21.25
CA HIS A 31 -35.96 -5.48 20.98
C HIS A 31 -35.28 -6.86 20.80
N ILE A 32 -35.68 -7.87 21.59
CA ILE A 32 -35.17 -9.25 21.47
C ILE A 32 -35.52 -9.87 20.10
N GLY A 33 -36.75 -9.64 19.62
CA GLY A 33 -37.22 -10.16 18.34
C GLY A 33 -36.52 -9.49 17.17
N THR A 34 -36.40 -8.15 17.20
CA THR A 34 -35.71 -7.38 16.17
C THR A 34 -34.23 -7.72 16.09
N ASN A 35 -33.52 -7.80 17.22
CA ASN A 35 -32.10 -8.16 17.25
C ASN A 35 -31.84 -9.57 16.69
N TYR A 36 -32.71 -10.53 17.01
CA TYR A 36 -32.59 -11.85 16.42
C TYR A 36 -32.73 -11.82 14.90
N MET A 37 -33.69 -11.06 14.35
CA MET A 37 -33.83 -10.91 12.89
C MET A 37 -32.59 -10.29 12.25
N VAL A 38 -32.00 -9.29 12.91
CA VAL A 38 -30.75 -8.63 12.50
C VAL A 38 -29.60 -9.64 12.44
N GLU A 39 -29.42 -10.44 13.50
CA GLU A 39 -28.38 -11.47 13.57
C GLU A 39 -28.57 -12.56 12.50
N GLN A 40 -29.80 -13.03 12.29
CA GLN A 40 -30.08 -14.04 11.27
C GLN A 40 -29.84 -13.52 9.85
N LEU A 41 -30.20 -12.26 9.59
CA LEU A 41 -29.93 -11.65 8.29
C LEU A 41 -28.43 -11.52 8.06
N GLN A 42 -27.66 -11.02 9.05
CA GLN A 42 -26.19 -10.92 8.97
C GLN A 42 -25.55 -12.28 8.69
N HIS A 43 -25.98 -13.32 9.41
CA HIS A 43 -25.45 -14.67 9.24
C HIS A 43 -25.72 -15.21 7.83
N ASN A 44 -26.95 -15.03 7.33
CA ASN A 44 -27.30 -15.48 5.98
C ASN A 44 -26.51 -14.74 4.88
N ILE A 45 -26.37 -13.42 4.99
CA ILE A 45 -25.57 -12.62 4.05
C ILE A 45 -24.11 -13.08 4.07
N SER A 46 -23.55 -13.29 5.26
CA SER A 46 -22.17 -13.74 5.43
C SER A 46 -21.95 -15.12 4.81
N ARG A 47 -22.89 -16.05 5.01
CA ARG A 47 -22.87 -17.40 4.42
C ARG A 47 -22.91 -17.37 2.89
N ILE A 48 -23.88 -16.65 2.32
CA ILE A 48 -24.03 -16.52 0.86
C ILE A 48 -22.80 -15.83 0.25
N GLY A 49 -22.30 -14.77 0.90
CA GLY A 49 -21.10 -14.08 0.48
C GLY A 49 -19.87 -14.98 0.51
N HIS A 50 -19.72 -15.79 1.56
CA HIS A 50 -18.63 -16.77 1.66
C HIS A 50 -18.68 -17.81 0.55
N GLU A 51 -19.85 -18.43 0.31
CA GLU A 51 -20.05 -19.42 -0.76
C GLU A 51 -19.70 -18.84 -2.13
N LYS A 52 -20.20 -17.63 -2.45
CA LYS A 52 -19.88 -16.94 -3.70
C LYS A 52 -18.38 -16.68 -3.84
N VAL A 53 -17.75 -16.10 -2.82
CA VAL A 53 -16.31 -15.78 -2.83
C VAL A 53 -15.43 -17.03 -2.93
N GLN A 54 -15.84 -18.15 -2.32
CA GLN A 54 -15.13 -19.41 -2.40
C GLN A 54 -15.25 -20.05 -3.80
N SER A 55 -16.37 -19.81 -4.49
CA SER A 55 -16.62 -20.35 -5.83
C SER A 55 -15.92 -19.59 -6.97
N LEU A 56 -15.35 -18.41 -6.70
CA LEU A 56 -14.70 -17.58 -7.71
C LEU A 56 -13.49 -18.28 -8.34
N LYS A 57 -13.44 -18.29 -9.67
CA LYS A 57 -12.36 -18.85 -10.51
C LYS A 57 -12.17 -17.96 -11.74
N GLY A 58 -10.95 -17.90 -12.28
CA GLY A 58 -10.64 -17.16 -13.51
C GLY A 58 -9.38 -16.30 -13.40
N GLU A 59 -9.05 -15.57 -14.46
CA GLU A 59 -7.82 -14.76 -14.54
C GLU A 59 -7.94 -13.42 -13.79
N ASN A 60 -9.17 -12.91 -13.56
CA ASN A 60 -9.43 -11.61 -12.93
C ASN A 60 -10.14 -11.74 -11.56
N LEU A 61 -9.66 -12.65 -10.71
CA LEU A 61 -10.21 -12.91 -9.38
C LEU A 61 -10.42 -11.65 -8.50
N PRO A 62 -9.51 -10.67 -8.45
CA PRO A 62 -9.68 -9.51 -7.57
C PRO A 62 -10.84 -8.61 -8.02
N THR A 63 -10.97 -8.36 -9.33
CA THR A 63 -12.09 -7.61 -9.90
C THR A 63 -13.41 -8.36 -9.68
N LEU A 64 -13.44 -9.66 -9.96
CA LEU A 64 -14.62 -10.50 -9.79
C LEU A 64 -15.07 -10.55 -8.32
N PHE A 65 -14.13 -10.51 -7.36
CA PHE A 65 -14.44 -10.38 -5.94
C PHE A 65 -15.16 -9.08 -5.62
N VAL A 66 -14.65 -7.95 -6.13
CA VAL A 66 -15.28 -6.63 -5.92
C VAL A 66 -16.68 -6.58 -6.53
N GLU A 67 -16.84 -7.03 -7.77
CA GLU A 67 -18.13 -7.10 -8.44
C GLU A 67 -19.12 -7.95 -7.64
N THR A 68 -18.71 -9.15 -7.23
CA THR A 68 -19.52 -10.05 -6.42
C THR A 68 -19.97 -9.41 -5.10
N LEU A 69 -19.07 -8.68 -4.43
CA LEU A 69 -19.38 -8.00 -3.16
C LEU A 69 -20.33 -6.81 -3.38
N LEU A 70 -20.13 -6.04 -4.45
CA LEU A 70 -21.00 -4.92 -4.83
C LEU A 70 -22.40 -5.39 -5.21
N GLU A 71 -22.52 -6.48 -5.97
CA GLU A 71 -23.80 -7.10 -6.30
C GLU A 71 -24.52 -7.59 -5.05
N LEU A 72 -23.81 -8.27 -4.14
CA LEU A 72 -24.36 -8.75 -2.88
C LEU A 72 -24.88 -7.59 -2.03
N HIS A 73 -24.06 -6.56 -1.83
CA HIS A 73 -24.43 -5.37 -1.08
C HIS A 73 -25.66 -4.67 -1.71
N THR A 74 -25.66 -4.50 -3.04
CA THR A 74 -26.77 -3.88 -3.78
C THR A 74 -28.06 -4.70 -3.68
N LYS A 75 -27.97 -6.03 -3.71
CA LYS A 75 -29.14 -6.91 -3.49
C LYS A 75 -29.73 -6.66 -2.10
N TYR A 76 -28.90 -6.75 -1.05
CA TYR A 76 -29.40 -6.70 0.32
C TYR A 76 -29.80 -5.31 0.79
N ILE A 77 -29.15 -4.23 0.32
CA ILE A 77 -29.61 -2.87 0.63
C ILE A 77 -31.00 -2.59 0.06
N ASN A 78 -31.31 -3.11 -1.14
CA ASN A 78 -32.63 -2.99 -1.74
C ASN A 78 -33.69 -3.80 -0.98
N ILE A 79 -33.33 -5.00 -0.53
CA ILE A 79 -34.19 -5.83 0.34
C ILE A 79 -34.45 -5.11 1.66
N ILE A 80 -33.40 -4.58 2.31
CA ILE A 80 -33.53 -3.85 3.58
C ILE A 80 -34.42 -2.63 3.44
N ARG A 81 -34.27 -1.89 2.34
CA ARG A 81 -35.14 -0.75 2.02
C ARG A 81 -36.61 -1.17 1.88
N LYS A 82 -36.90 -2.26 1.17
CA LYS A 82 -38.27 -2.74 0.93
C LYS A 82 -38.91 -3.36 2.18
N THR A 83 -38.18 -4.23 2.87
CA THR A 83 -38.71 -5.13 3.91
C THR A 83 -38.60 -4.53 5.31
N PHE A 84 -37.51 -3.83 5.59
CA PHE A 84 -37.20 -3.28 6.92
C PHE A 84 -37.25 -1.75 6.94
N ALA A 85 -37.75 -1.10 5.88
CA ALA A 85 -37.89 0.36 5.79
C ALA A 85 -36.58 1.13 6.09
N SER A 86 -35.44 0.60 5.63
CA SER A 86 -34.10 1.17 5.86
C SER A 86 -33.73 1.31 7.34
N ASP A 87 -34.18 0.36 8.16
CA ASP A 87 -33.83 0.29 9.58
C ASP A 87 -32.29 0.28 9.78
N PRO A 88 -31.73 1.21 10.60
CA PRO A 88 -30.29 1.35 10.79
C PRO A 88 -29.60 0.08 11.29
N ASP A 89 -30.26 -0.72 12.13
CA ASP A 89 -29.66 -1.94 12.70
C ASP A 89 -29.46 -2.99 11.61
N PHE A 90 -30.39 -3.09 10.67
CA PHE A 90 -30.29 -3.98 9.51
C PHE A 90 -29.23 -3.51 8.52
N ILE A 91 -29.11 -2.20 8.30
CA ILE A 91 -28.02 -1.63 7.47
C ILE A 91 -26.66 -1.95 8.11
N SER A 92 -26.51 -1.71 9.41
CA SER A 92 -25.28 -2.05 10.14
C SER A 92 -24.96 -3.55 10.07
N SER A 93 -25.98 -4.41 10.06
CA SER A 93 -25.81 -5.86 9.90
C SER A 93 -25.26 -6.24 8.52
N LEU A 94 -25.65 -5.54 7.46
CA LEU A 94 -25.12 -5.72 6.11
C LEU A 94 -23.64 -5.29 6.07
N ASP A 95 -23.30 -4.14 6.64
CA ASP A 95 -21.92 -3.65 6.71
C ASP A 95 -21.01 -4.64 7.45
N LYS A 96 -21.48 -5.16 8.59
CA LYS A 96 -20.79 -6.21 9.37
C LYS A 96 -20.60 -7.48 8.54
N ALA A 97 -21.62 -7.92 7.81
CA ALA A 97 -21.50 -9.09 6.94
C ALA A 97 -20.46 -8.88 5.83
N CYS A 98 -20.47 -7.72 5.16
CA CYS A 98 -19.46 -7.36 4.15
C CYS A 98 -18.04 -7.34 4.75
N ALA A 99 -17.86 -6.76 5.94
CA ALA A 99 -16.57 -6.75 6.64
C ALA A 99 -16.09 -8.18 6.98
N ILE A 100 -16.99 -9.08 7.39
CA ILE A 100 -16.66 -10.49 7.61
C ILE A 100 -16.17 -11.13 6.32
N ILE A 101 -16.89 -10.94 5.20
CA ILE A 101 -16.55 -11.51 3.88
C ILE A 101 -15.14 -11.06 3.43
N VAL A 102 -14.85 -9.77 3.56
CA VAL A 102 -13.53 -9.19 3.23
C VAL A 102 -12.42 -9.80 4.08
N ASN A 103 -12.69 -10.10 5.35
CA ASN A 103 -11.70 -10.59 6.30
C ASN A 103 -11.42 -12.11 6.22
N ILE A 104 -12.14 -12.86 5.39
CA ILE A 104 -11.88 -14.29 5.15
C ILE A 104 -10.53 -14.43 4.43
N LYS A 105 -9.77 -15.52 4.67
CA LYS A 105 -8.43 -15.74 4.09
C LYS A 105 -8.35 -15.46 2.58
N ASN A 106 -9.31 -15.97 1.80
CA ASN A 106 -9.39 -15.73 0.36
C ASN A 106 -9.76 -14.27 0.04
N GLY A 107 -10.68 -13.67 0.79
CA GLY A 107 -11.05 -12.25 0.66
C GLY A 107 -9.85 -11.33 0.91
N LYS A 108 -9.09 -11.58 1.98
CA LYS A 108 -7.85 -10.85 2.28
C LYS A 108 -6.82 -10.98 1.15
N LYS A 109 -6.61 -12.19 0.63
CA LYS A 109 -5.68 -12.44 -0.49
C LYS A 109 -6.09 -11.71 -1.77
N MET A 110 -7.38 -11.64 -2.08
CA MET A 110 -7.88 -10.93 -3.26
C MET A 110 -7.82 -9.41 -3.06
N ILE A 111 -8.15 -8.91 -1.86
CA ILE A 111 -8.02 -7.49 -1.53
C ILE A 111 -6.56 -7.03 -1.54
N SER A 112 -5.62 -7.86 -1.07
CA SER A 112 -4.20 -7.56 -1.21
C SER A 112 -3.78 -7.51 -2.68
N ALA A 113 -4.32 -8.40 -3.53
CA ALA A 113 -4.03 -8.39 -4.97
C ALA A 113 -4.52 -7.12 -5.69
N ILE A 114 -5.61 -6.50 -5.22
CA ILE A 114 -6.08 -5.19 -5.73
C ILE A 114 -5.11 -4.07 -5.34
N LYS A 115 -4.58 -4.14 -4.12
CA LYS A 115 -3.66 -3.13 -3.59
C LYS A 115 -2.26 -3.25 -4.18
N THR A 116 -1.83 -4.46 -4.53
CA THR A 116 -0.57 -4.71 -5.22
C THR A 116 -0.79 -4.51 -6.72
N LYS A 117 -0.72 -3.26 -7.18
CA LYS A 117 -0.47 -3.01 -8.60
C LYS A 117 0.79 -3.83 -8.95
N GLN A 118 0.76 -4.64 -10.00
CA GLN A 118 1.93 -5.44 -10.37
C GLN A 118 3.01 -4.46 -10.85
N VAL A 119 3.95 -4.10 -9.97
CA VAL A 119 4.98 -3.11 -10.27
C VAL A 119 6.09 -3.77 -11.08
N ASN A 120 6.36 -3.26 -12.28
CA ASN A 120 7.48 -3.70 -13.10
C ASN A 120 8.67 -2.75 -12.93
N PHE A 121 9.74 -3.24 -12.28
CA PHE A 121 10.96 -2.46 -12.07
C PHE A 121 11.53 -1.89 -13.38
N ASN A 122 11.57 -2.68 -14.45
CA ASN A 122 12.21 -2.28 -15.70
C ASN A 122 11.45 -1.17 -16.44
N GLU A 123 10.16 -1.01 -16.16
CA GLU A 123 9.34 0.08 -16.71
C GLU A 123 9.38 1.33 -15.83
N LEU A 124 9.41 1.15 -14.51
CA LEU A 124 9.30 2.26 -13.55
C LEU A 124 10.67 2.91 -13.25
N TRP A 125 11.75 2.12 -13.21
CA TRP A 125 13.10 2.62 -12.94
C TRP A 125 13.56 3.71 -13.91
N PRO A 126 13.40 3.59 -15.25
CA PRO A 126 13.78 4.67 -16.16
C PRO A 126 13.07 5.99 -15.86
N ILE A 127 11.82 5.92 -15.40
CA ILE A 127 11.00 7.09 -15.08
C ILE A 127 11.49 7.72 -13.76
N VAL A 128 11.73 6.91 -12.73
CA VAL A 128 12.33 7.36 -11.46
C VAL A 128 13.71 7.98 -11.72
N LEU A 129 14.57 7.29 -12.46
CA LEU A 129 15.92 7.73 -12.82
C LEU A 129 15.92 9.07 -13.57
N SER A 130 14.95 9.31 -14.46
CA SER A 130 14.83 10.60 -15.15
C SER A 130 14.60 11.77 -14.18
N THR A 131 13.86 11.52 -13.09
CA THR A 131 13.63 12.50 -12.02
C THR A 131 14.89 12.65 -11.18
N VAL A 132 15.53 11.54 -10.78
CA VAL A 132 16.78 11.54 -10.02
C VAL A 132 17.86 12.35 -10.75
N ARG A 133 18.02 12.12 -12.06
CA ARG A 133 18.94 12.87 -12.92
C ARG A 133 18.60 14.36 -12.99
N SER A 134 17.32 14.71 -13.06
CA SER A 134 16.89 16.12 -13.11
C SER A 134 17.20 16.86 -11.81
N VAL A 135 17.05 16.17 -10.67
CA VAL A 135 17.32 16.70 -9.33
C VAL A 135 18.81 16.87 -9.08
N ILE A 136 19.63 15.87 -9.42
CA ILE A 136 21.07 15.90 -9.15
C ILE A 136 21.81 16.91 -10.05
N ASN A 137 21.40 17.04 -11.31
CA ASN A 137 22.04 17.95 -12.26
C ASN A 137 21.61 19.42 -12.08
N MET A 138 20.77 19.74 -11.08
CA MET A 138 20.22 21.08 -10.83
C MET A 138 19.88 21.81 -12.13
N SER A 139 19.16 21.12 -13.03
CA SER A 139 18.84 21.67 -14.35
C SER A 139 18.14 23.01 -14.16
N GLN A 140 18.84 24.07 -14.56
CA GLN A 140 18.37 25.45 -14.52
C GLN A 140 17.08 25.66 -15.37
N TYR A 141 16.57 24.61 -16.02
CA TYR A 141 15.39 24.59 -16.88
C TYR A 141 14.46 23.38 -16.68
N GLY A 142 14.63 22.59 -15.62
CA GLY A 142 13.82 21.39 -15.35
C GLY A 142 13.17 21.44 -13.98
N HIS A 143 12.22 22.35 -13.76
CA HIS A 143 11.36 22.24 -12.58
C HIS A 143 10.57 20.93 -12.68
N THR A 144 10.97 19.94 -11.88
CA THR A 144 10.09 18.81 -11.61
C THR A 144 8.88 19.39 -10.90
N ASP A 145 7.75 19.41 -11.58
CA ASP A 145 6.54 19.96 -11.00
C ASP A 145 6.16 19.14 -9.75
N LYS A 146 5.48 19.79 -8.82
CA LYS A 146 5.11 19.19 -7.53
C LYS A 146 4.29 17.89 -7.71
N SER A 147 3.52 17.75 -8.79
CA SER A 147 2.76 16.54 -9.08
C SER A 147 3.66 15.39 -9.51
N THR A 148 4.63 15.65 -10.40
CA THR A 148 5.63 14.64 -10.79
C THR A 148 6.45 14.21 -9.57
N TRP A 149 6.89 15.16 -8.74
CA TRP A 149 7.64 14.87 -7.52
C TRP A 149 6.84 13.98 -6.55
N HIS A 150 5.58 14.31 -6.28
CA HIS A 150 4.71 13.47 -5.45
C HIS A 150 4.45 12.09 -6.05
N THR A 151 4.28 12.01 -7.37
CA THR A 151 4.11 10.72 -8.06
C THR A 151 5.33 9.83 -7.86
N ARG A 152 6.54 10.41 -7.89
CA ARG A 152 7.77 9.65 -7.65
C ARG A 152 7.90 9.10 -6.24
N PHE A 153 7.35 9.76 -5.21
CA PHE A 153 7.27 9.15 -3.87
C PHE A 153 6.43 7.86 -3.88
N PHE A 154 5.28 7.87 -4.56
CA PHE A 154 4.43 6.70 -4.67
C PHE A 154 5.10 5.59 -5.48
N ASP A 155 5.78 5.93 -6.57
CA ASP A 155 6.49 4.93 -7.38
C ASP A 155 7.62 4.25 -6.61
N ILE A 156 8.40 5.01 -5.83
CA ILE A 156 9.45 4.45 -4.97
C ILE A 156 8.84 3.59 -3.86
N TYR A 157 7.75 4.06 -3.24
CA TYR A 157 7.01 3.27 -2.26
C TYR A 157 6.50 1.95 -2.86
N ASP A 158 5.88 2.01 -4.04
CA ASP A 158 5.33 0.86 -4.76
C ASP A 158 6.42 -0.16 -5.11
N LEU A 159 7.61 0.30 -5.54
CA LEU A 159 8.78 -0.57 -5.76
C LEU A 159 9.24 -1.25 -4.47
N CYS A 160 9.29 -0.50 -3.36
CA CYS A 160 9.75 -1.03 -2.08
C CYS A 160 8.72 -1.97 -1.42
N ALA A 161 7.43 -1.71 -1.61
CA ALA A 161 6.33 -2.48 -1.05
C ALA A 161 5.82 -3.59 -1.99
N ALA A 162 6.46 -3.79 -3.15
CA ALA A 162 6.10 -4.81 -4.12
C ALA A 162 6.12 -6.23 -3.52
N THR A 163 5.23 -7.08 -4.03
CA THR A 163 5.10 -8.49 -3.63
C THR A 163 5.12 -9.39 -4.88
N PRO A 164 5.67 -10.61 -4.84
CA PRO A 164 6.13 -11.35 -3.66
C PRO A 164 7.46 -10.86 -3.09
N ASP A 165 8.34 -10.32 -3.93
CA ASP A 165 9.67 -9.82 -3.55
C ASP A 165 9.74 -8.29 -3.70
N SER A 166 10.35 -7.63 -2.71
CA SER A 166 10.58 -6.19 -2.72
C SER A 166 11.72 -5.81 -3.67
N TYR A 167 11.57 -4.70 -4.40
CA TYR A 167 12.65 -4.16 -5.23
C TYR A 167 13.57 -3.18 -4.49
N ALA A 168 13.47 -3.06 -3.16
CA ALA A 168 14.23 -2.07 -2.39
C ALA A 168 15.75 -2.17 -2.59
N GLU A 169 16.34 -3.36 -2.46
CA GLU A 169 17.78 -3.58 -2.61
C GLU A 169 18.26 -3.25 -4.04
N ARG A 170 17.57 -3.76 -5.05
CA ARG A 170 17.86 -3.45 -6.45
C ARG A 170 17.74 -1.96 -6.76
N LEU A 171 16.72 -1.29 -6.21
CA LEU A 171 16.52 0.15 -6.36
C LEU A 171 17.69 0.93 -5.75
N TYR A 172 18.18 0.50 -4.59
CA TYR A 172 19.35 1.09 -3.94
C TYR A 172 20.62 0.92 -4.80
N GLU A 173 20.91 -0.29 -5.26
CA GLU A 173 22.12 -0.57 -6.06
C GLU A 173 22.15 0.21 -7.37
N GLU A 174 21.03 0.26 -8.10
CA GLU A 174 20.93 1.00 -9.37
C GLU A 174 21.04 2.52 -9.14
N THR A 175 20.46 3.03 -8.04
CA THR A 175 20.58 4.46 -7.67
C THR A 175 22.02 4.80 -7.26
N LYS A 176 22.65 3.95 -6.44
CA LYS A 176 24.04 4.11 -6.01
C LYS A 176 24.98 4.13 -7.22
N LYS A 177 24.84 3.16 -8.12
CA LYS A 177 25.63 3.08 -9.36
C LYS A 177 25.50 4.35 -10.21
N PHE A 178 24.27 4.85 -10.40
CA PHE A 178 24.06 6.10 -11.13
C PHE A 178 24.76 7.30 -10.48
N LEU A 179 24.68 7.42 -9.16
CA LEU A 179 25.34 8.51 -8.43
C LEU A 179 26.86 8.40 -8.52
N GLU A 180 27.44 7.21 -8.39
CA GLU A 180 28.88 6.97 -8.56
C GLU A 180 29.36 7.33 -9.97
N ASP A 181 28.62 6.90 -11.01
CA ASP A 181 28.93 7.24 -12.40
C ASP A 181 28.84 8.76 -12.65
N HIS A 182 27.86 9.43 -12.03
CA HIS A 182 27.72 10.88 -12.10
C HIS A 182 28.89 11.60 -11.43
N CYS A 183 29.31 11.15 -10.24
CA CYS A 183 30.49 11.67 -9.56
C CYS A 183 31.72 11.58 -10.47
N ARG A 184 32.03 10.38 -10.99
CA ARG A 184 33.18 10.15 -11.89
C ARG A 184 33.16 11.03 -13.14
N SER A 185 31.98 11.29 -13.71
CA SER A 185 31.85 12.21 -14.84
C SER A 185 32.26 13.63 -14.44
N MET A 186 31.79 14.12 -13.29
CA MET A 186 32.17 15.44 -12.78
C MET A 186 33.68 15.52 -12.48
N GLU A 187 34.29 14.45 -11.96
CA GLU A 187 35.75 14.40 -11.74
C GLU A 187 36.52 14.57 -13.03
N LYS A 188 36.10 13.85 -14.08
CA LYS A 188 36.69 13.92 -15.40
C LYS A 188 36.55 15.33 -16.00
N ASP A 189 35.35 15.92 -15.91
CA ASP A 189 35.08 17.27 -16.41
C ASP A 189 35.95 18.33 -15.70
N ILE A 190 36.23 18.14 -14.41
CA ILE A 190 37.11 19.02 -13.63
C ILE A 190 38.58 18.81 -14.01
N ALA A 191 39.01 17.55 -14.20
CA ALA A 191 40.40 17.21 -14.54
C ALA A 191 40.80 17.66 -15.96
N GLU A 192 39.85 17.67 -16.89
CA GLU A 192 40.07 18.13 -18.27
C GLU A 192 39.94 19.66 -18.43
N SER A 193 39.56 20.38 -17.37
CA SER A 193 39.39 21.84 -17.42
C SER A 193 40.71 22.58 -17.26
N GLU A 194 41.04 23.43 -18.25
CA GLU A 194 42.22 24.33 -18.22
C GLU A 194 42.03 25.56 -17.31
N GLN A 195 40.83 25.79 -16.78
CA GLN A 195 40.48 26.97 -15.97
C GLN A 195 40.41 26.66 -14.47
N ASN A 196 40.25 27.73 -13.67
CA ASN A 196 40.30 27.79 -12.20
C ASN A 196 39.54 26.64 -11.49
N THR A 197 40.23 25.51 -11.34
CA THR A 197 39.71 24.17 -11.00
C THR A 197 38.93 24.16 -9.69
N LEU A 198 39.37 24.95 -8.71
CA LEU A 198 38.70 25.12 -7.41
C LEU A 198 37.31 25.76 -7.53
N SER A 199 37.14 26.76 -8.40
CA SER A 199 35.85 27.45 -8.55
C SER A 199 34.79 26.55 -9.20
N ILE A 200 35.19 25.73 -10.17
CA ILE A 200 34.33 24.73 -10.82
C ILE A 200 33.98 23.63 -9.83
N TYR A 201 34.96 23.14 -9.06
CA TYR A 201 34.74 22.17 -8.00
C TYR A 201 33.72 22.65 -6.97
N VAL A 202 33.92 23.85 -6.39
CA VAL A 202 33.02 24.38 -5.36
C VAL A 202 31.59 24.53 -5.88
N LYS A 203 31.43 24.98 -7.14
CA LYS A 203 30.12 25.07 -7.79
C LYS A 203 29.47 23.69 -7.92
N ASN A 204 30.17 22.75 -8.54
CA ASN A 204 29.70 21.41 -8.82
C ASN A 204 29.36 20.64 -7.53
N TRP A 205 30.20 20.76 -6.49
CA TRP A 205 29.94 20.19 -5.17
C TRP A 205 28.70 20.78 -4.50
N THR A 206 28.52 22.09 -4.60
CA THR A 206 27.35 22.76 -3.99
C THR A 206 26.05 22.32 -4.68
N GLU A 207 26.05 22.22 -6.01
CA GLU A 207 24.92 21.71 -6.80
C GLU A 207 24.61 20.24 -6.48
N TYR A 208 25.63 19.38 -6.46
CA TYR A 208 25.49 17.98 -6.09
C TYR A 208 24.93 17.80 -4.68
N LYS A 209 25.48 18.53 -3.70
CA LYS A 209 25.04 18.45 -2.30
C LYS A 209 23.56 18.81 -2.14
N MET A 210 23.11 19.90 -2.77
CA MET A 210 21.69 20.28 -2.74
C MET A 210 20.81 19.21 -3.41
N GLY A 211 21.23 18.68 -4.56
CA GLY A 211 20.52 17.58 -5.23
C GLY A 211 20.43 16.33 -4.35
N ALA A 212 21.52 15.95 -3.68
CA ALA A 212 21.58 14.81 -2.78
C ALA A 212 20.65 14.95 -1.57
N GLU A 213 20.51 16.15 -0.99
CA GLU A 213 19.55 16.42 0.10
C GLU A 213 18.09 16.20 -0.35
N HIS A 214 17.76 16.63 -1.58
CA HIS A 214 16.44 16.38 -2.16
C HIS A 214 16.20 14.89 -2.47
N LEU A 215 17.20 14.19 -3.00
CA LEU A 215 17.13 12.75 -3.20
C LEU A 215 16.96 12.01 -1.87
N ASN A 216 17.62 12.45 -0.80
CA ASN A 216 17.45 11.84 0.53
C ASN A 216 15.99 11.91 0.99
N SER A 217 15.33 13.04 0.73
CA SER A 217 13.91 13.21 1.00
C SER A 217 13.04 12.29 0.15
N LEU A 218 13.31 12.23 -1.17
CA LEU A 218 12.57 11.39 -2.11
C LEU A 218 12.65 9.89 -1.74
N TYR A 219 13.82 9.45 -1.28
CA TYR A 219 14.12 8.08 -0.91
C TYR A 219 13.88 7.78 0.57
N ALA A 220 13.22 8.67 1.33
CA ALA A 220 13.03 8.51 2.77
C ALA A 220 12.41 7.16 3.17
N TYR A 221 11.50 6.62 2.36
CA TYR A 221 10.93 5.28 2.61
C TYR A 221 11.98 4.17 2.42
N LEU A 222 12.76 4.24 1.34
CA LEU A 222 13.84 3.29 1.06
C LEU A 222 14.91 3.33 2.16
N ASN A 223 15.38 4.53 2.52
CA ASN A 223 16.37 4.75 3.59
C ASN A 223 15.90 4.11 4.89
N ASN A 224 14.66 4.37 5.30
CA ASN A 224 14.08 3.75 6.50
C ASN A 224 13.96 2.22 6.40
N THR A 225 13.80 1.67 5.20
CA THR A 225 13.60 0.22 5.00
C THR A 225 14.93 -0.55 4.98
N LEU A 226 15.98 0.01 4.36
CA LEU A 226 17.27 -0.66 4.21
C LEU A 226 18.27 -0.32 5.33
N VAL A 227 18.32 0.94 5.78
CA VAL A 227 19.26 1.37 6.84
C VAL A 227 18.81 0.80 8.20
N LYS A 228 17.50 0.75 8.49
CA LYS A 228 17.01 0.15 9.75
C LYS A 228 17.06 -1.37 9.77
N LYS A 229 17.05 -2.05 8.61
CA LYS A 229 17.27 -3.51 8.54
C LYS A 229 18.68 -3.91 8.98
N HIS A 230 19.67 -3.01 8.85
CA HIS A 230 21.02 -3.20 9.38
C HIS A 230 21.19 -2.71 10.83
N GLN A 231 20.19 -2.03 11.39
CA GLN A 231 20.17 -1.56 12.79
C GLN A 231 19.16 -2.33 13.66
N VAL A 232 18.73 -3.55 13.28
CA VAL A 232 17.75 -4.30 14.09
C VAL A 232 18.34 -4.62 15.46
N ILE A 233 17.99 -3.75 16.41
CA ILE A 233 18.05 -3.91 17.85
C ILE A 233 17.14 -5.08 18.18
N ASP A 234 17.74 -6.14 18.72
CA ASP A 234 17.03 -7.25 19.33
C ASP A 234 16.16 -6.69 20.50
N PRO A 235 14.82 -6.89 20.51
CA PRO A 235 13.94 -6.26 21.51
C PRO A 235 14.17 -6.74 22.95
N GLY A 236 15.12 -7.64 23.19
CA GLY A 236 15.38 -8.28 24.48
C GLY A 236 16.47 -7.68 25.36
N ASN A 237 17.39 -6.86 24.85
CA ASN A 237 18.54 -6.39 25.65
C ASN A 237 18.69 -4.86 25.62
N ASN A 238 18.17 -4.23 26.67
CA ASN A 238 18.40 -2.83 26.98
C ASN A 238 19.80 -2.67 27.62
N MET A 239 20.86 -2.67 26.82
CA MET A 239 22.18 -2.13 27.15
C MET A 239 22.90 -1.73 25.87
N MET A 240 23.35 -0.48 25.80
CA MET A 240 24.37 -0.06 24.85
C MET A 240 25.58 -0.96 25.02
N LEU A 241 25.78 -1.90 24.10
CA LEU A 241 27.08 -2.44 23.81
C LEU A 241 27.56 -1.70 22.56
N GLU A 242 28.38 -0.67 22.79
CA GLU A 242 29.41 -0.28 21.85
C GLU A 242 30.26 -1.51 21.55
N TYR A 243 29.81 -2.33 20.61
CA TYR A 243 30.72 -3.26 19.94
C TYR A 243 31.32 -2.46 18.80
N ASN A 244 32.62 -2.17 18.95
CA ASN A 244 33.53 -1.78 17.88
C ASN A 244 33.47 -2.83 16.77
N ILE A 245 32.45 -2.75 15.92
CA ILE A 245 32.45 -3.41 14.62
C ILE A 245 33.16 -2.41 13.73
N GLU A 246 34.36 -2.76 13.30
CA GLU A 246 35.02 -2.09 12.18
C GLU A 246 33.96 -1.91 11.09
N LEU A 247 33.57 -0.65 10.83
CA LEU A 247 32.61 -0.30 9.80
C LEU A 247 33.17 -0.80 8.48
N ASP A 248 32.71 -1.97 8.02
CA ASP A 248 33.00 -2.45 6.69
C ASP A 248 32.47 -1.41 5.69
N ASP A 249 33.35 -0.96 4.80
CA ASP A 249 33.14 0.09 3.78
C ASP A 249 32.02 -0.27 2.77
N GLN A 250 31.42 -1.45 2.93
CA GLN A 250 30.34 -2.01 2.11
C GLN A 250 28.92 -1.82 2.68
N SER A 251 28.76 -1.31 3.91
CA SER A 251 27.43 -1.10 4.50
C SER A 251 26.61 -0.05 3.73
N PRO A 252 25.30 -0.28 3.49
CA PRO A 252 24.48 0.68 2.76
C PRO A 252 24.32 1.98 3.54
N VAL A 253 24.67 3.10 2.92
CA VAL A 253 24.50 4.46 3.45
C VAL A 253 23.19 5.06 2.95
N GLU A 254 22.71 6.14 3.57
CA GLU A 254 21.56 6.86 3.01
C GLU A 254 21.88 7.39 1.60
N ILE A 255 20.89 7.44 0.71
CA ILE A 255 21.09 7.92 -0.67
C ILE A 255 21.68 9.35 -0.71
N GLY A 256 21.36 10.19 0.28
CA GLY A 256 21.96 11.52 0.41
C GLY A 256 23.41 11.55 0.90
N GLU A 257 23.92 10.43 1.42
CA GLU A 257 25.28 10.28 1.97
C GLU A 257 26.21 9.50 1.04
N VAL A 258 25.74 9.07 -0.13
CA VAL A 258 26.57 8.41 -1.15
C VAL A 258 27.71 9.36 -1.50
N LYS A 259 28.93 8.96 -1.11
CA LYS A 259 30.08 9.85 -1.08
C LYS A 259 30.50 10.25 -2.48
N PHE A 260 30.55 11.56 -2.71
CA PHE A 260 31.35 12.15 -3.77
C PHE A 260 32.77 12.34 -3.22
N ASN A 261 33.63 11.34 -3.46
CA ASN A 261 35.00 11.27 -2.93
C ASN A 261 36.01 11.81 -3.96
N LEU A 262 36.31 13.10 -3.91
CA LEU A 262 37.32 13.70 -4.81
C LEU A 262 38.71 13.92 -4.17
N LEU A 263 38.90 13.54 -2.90
CA LEU A 263 40.17 13.74 -2.19
C LEU A 263 40.54 12.50 -1.37
N ASN A 264 41.34 11.62 -1.97
CA ASN A 264 42.33 10.82 -1.25
C ASN A 264 43.70 11.48 -1.40
#